data_AF-L1PMT1-F1
#
_entry.id   AF-L1PMT1-F1
#
_cell.length_a   1.000
_cell.length_b   1.000
_cell.length_c   1.000
_cell.angle_alpha   90.00
_cell.angle_beta   90.00
_cell.angle_gamma   90.00
#
_symmetry.space_group_name_H-M   'P 1'
#
loop_
_entity.id
_entity.type
_entity.pdbx_description
1 polymer ?
#
loop_
_entity_poly.entity_id
_entity_poly.type
_entity_poly.pdbx_seq_one_letter_code
_entity_poly.pdbx_strand_id
1 'polypeptide(L)'
;MEEQIQELLNSIPQGVTYTTFPEELEPEDISQERIDGLKKLLTHEDVFIELSAAKLLCAWGIDEGFKALIQLYEAGKTEGYFTHRLHGYEGTAEQLLWVLLCYQSTKEEISEEAGEKAQQQIRPYVKQLLQKVHNPEQWKKYVEGIIN
;
A
#
# COMPACT_ATOMS: atom_id res chain seq x y z
N MET A 1 -10.88 -15.83 8.69
CA MET A 1 -10.35 -15.52 7.35
C MET A 1 -9.99 -16.83 6.69
N GLU A 2 -10.44 -17.04 5.45
CA GLU A 2 -10.20 -18.27 4.69
C GLU A 2 -8.70 -18.45 4.38
N GLU A 3 -8.24 -19.71 4.31
CA GLU A 3 -6.82 -20.05 4.12
C GLU A 3 -6.26 -19.48 2.81
N GLN A 4 -7.04 -19.51 1.74
CA GLN A 4 -6.67 -18.94 0.44
C GLN A 4 -6.47 -17.42 0.50
N ILE A 5 -7.32 -16.72 1.25
CA ILE A 5 -7.18 -15.26 1.44
C ILE A 5 -5.93 -14.96 2.27
N GLN A 6 -5.64 -15.75 3.31
CA GLN A 6 -4.42 -15.61 4.08
C GLN A 6 -3.16 -15.83 3.24
N GLU A 7 -3.19 -16.82 2.35
CA GLU A 7 -2.09 -17.09 1.42
C GLU A 7 -1.87 -15.93 0.45
N LEU A 8 -2.94 -15.44 -0.20
CA LEU A 8 -2.86 -14.28 -1.10
C LEU A 8 -2.27 -13.05 -0.42
N LEU A 9 -2.71 -12.77 0.82
CA LEU A 9 -2.32 -11.56 1.54
C LEU A 9 -0.94 -11.65 2.19
N ASN A 10 -0.47 -12.83 2.63
CA ASN A 10 0.70 -12.91 3.50
C ASN A 10 1.85 -13.78 2.97
N SER A 11 1.67 -14.51 1.87
CA SER A 11 2.74 -15.38 1.36
C SER A 11 3.96 -14.60 0.88
N ILE A 12 5.13 -15.21 1.10
CA ILE A 12 6.41 -14.83 0.51
C ILE A 12 6.82 -15.98 -0.44
N PRO A 13 7.05 -15.71 -1.74
CA PRO A 13 7.45 -16.74 -2.69
C PRO A 13 8.73 -17.48 -2.27
N GLN A 14 8.80 -18.77 -2.60
CA GLN A 14 9.98 -19.58 -2.28
C GLN A 14 11.21 -19.05 -3.02
N GLY A 15 12.28 -18.74 -2.28
CA GLY A 15 13.53 -18.22 -2.84
C GLY A 15 13.74 -16.72 -2.62
N VAL A 16 12.69 -15.98 -2.24
CA VAL A 16 12.81 -14.59 -1.80
C VAL A 16 13.48 -14.55 -0.41
N THR A 17 14.61 -13.85 -0.30
CA THR A 17 15.37 -13.72 0.96
C THR A 17 15.61 -12.27 1.40
N TYR A 18 15.25 -11.29 0.56
CA TYR A 18 15.53 -9.88 0.82
C TYR A 18 14.45 -9.20 1.69
N THR A 19 13.25 -9.80 1.77
CA THR A 19 12.17 -9.28 2.60
C THR A 19 11.38 -10.40 3.28
N THR A 20 10.66 -10.00 4.34
CA THR A 20 9.60 -10.81 4.98
C THR A 20 8.24 -10.11 4.89
N PHE A 21 8.17 -8.95 4.24
CA PHE A 21 6.98 -8.14 4.08
C PHE A 21 6.46 -8.29 2.63
N PRO A 22 5.21 -8.77 2.43
CA PRO A 22 4.66 -8.93 1.09
C PRO A 22 4.59 -7.61 0.30
N GLU A 23 4.40 -6.47 0.96
CA GLU A 23 4.40 -5.14 0.32
C GLU A 23 5.74 -4.78 -0.37
N GLU A 24 6.84 -5.40 0.04
CA GLU A 24 8.18 -5.12 -0.47
C GLU A 24 8.64 -6.12 -1.55
N LEU A 25 7.76 -7.02 -1.98
CA LEU A 25 8.08 -7.95 -3.07
C LEU A 25 8.31 -7.19 -4.37
N GLU A 26 9.39 -7.54 -5.06
CA GLU A 26 9.71 -7.04 -6.39
C GLU A 26 8.72 -7.61 -7.43
N PRO A 27 8.37 -6.84 -8.49
CA PRO A 27 7.40 -7.26 -9.51
C PRO A 27 7.66 -8.65 -10.12
N GLU A 28 8.92 -9.01 -10.33
CA GLU A 28 9.35 -10.30 -10.89
C GLU A 28 9.03 -11.51 -10.00
N ASP A 29 8.92 -11.32 -8.69
CA ASP A 29 8.62 -12.39 -7.74
C ASP A 29 7.11 -12.63 -7.56
N ILE A 30 6.29 -11.73 -8.12
CA ILE A 30 4.84 -11.76 -7.94
C ILE A 30 4.18 -12.44 -9.14
N SER A 31 3.52 -13.58 -8.89
CA SER A 31 2.79 -14.28 -9.94
C SER A 31 1.54 -13.49 -10.38
N GLN A 32 1.23 -13.54 -11.69
CA GLN A 32 0.00 -12.95 -12.22
C GLN A 32 -1.26 -13.55 -11.58
N GLU A 33 -1.23 -14.84 -11.23
CA GLU A 33 -2.32 -15.52 -10.52
C GLU A 33 -2.60 -14.86 -9.15
N ARG A 34 -1.55 -14.49 -8.41
CA ARG A 34 -1.69 -13.79 -7.13
C ARG A 34 -2.29 -12.40 -7.32
N ILE A 35 -1.84 -11.66 -8.32
CA ILE A 35 -2.40 -10.34 -8.68
C ILE A 35 -3.89 -10.47 -8.99
N ASP A 36 -4.27 -11.42 -9.84
CA ASP A 36 -5.67 -11.65 -10.23
C ASP A 36 -6.53 -12.08 -9.03
N GLY A 37 -5.97 -12.88 -8.12
CA GLY A 37 -6.60 -13.25 -6.85
C GLY A 37 -6.88 -12.03 -5.98
N LEU A 38 -5.87 -11.17 -5.78
CA LEU A 38 -6.02 -9.93 -5.00
C LEU A 38 -7.01 -8.95 -5.66
N LYS A 39 -7.04 -8.85 -6.99
CA LYS A 39 -8.02 -8.00 -7.70
C LYS A 39 -9.46 -8.40 -7.40
N LYS A 40 -9.75 -9.69 -7.24
CA LYS A 40 -11.09 -10.16 -6.84
C LYS A 40 -11.45 -9.71 -5.42
N LEU A 41 -10.47 -9.60 -4.53
CA LEU A 41 -10.68 -9.17 -3.14
C LEU A 41 -10.97 -7.68 -2.99
N LEU A 42 -10.76 -6.86 -4.03
CA LEU A 42 -11.11 -5.42 -4.02
C LEU A 42 -12.63 -5.15 -3.92
N THR A 43 -13.46 -6.19 -3.98
CA THR A 43 -14.92 -6.09 -3.80
C THR A 43 -15.43 -6.98 -2.67
N HIS A 44 -14.52 -7.44 -1.80
CA HIS A 44 -14.86 -8.31 -0.69
C HIS A 44 -15.73 -7.58 0.34
N GLU A 45 -16.70 -8.27 0.95
CA GLU A 45 -17.64 -7.67 1.90
C GLU A 45 -16.98 -7.20 3.21
N ASP A 46 -15.94 -7.93 3.63
CA ASP A 46 -15.07 -7.54 4.74
C ASP A 46 -14.08 -6.46 4.30
N VAL A 47 -14.29 -5.24 4.79
CA VAL A 47 -13.44 -4.06 4.54
C VAL A 47 -11.98 -4.33 4.92
N PHE A 48 -11.70 -5.19 5.90
CA PHE A 48 -10.34 -5.53 6.26
C PHE A 48 -9.61 -6.24 5.11
N ILE A 49 -10.30 -7.18 4.47
CA ILE A 49 -9.77 -7.95 3.33
C ILE A 49 -9.66 -7.05 2.10
N GLU A 50 -10.67 -6.21 1.84
CA GLU A 50 -10.67 -5.22 0.76
C GLU A 50 -9.46 -4.28 0.87
N LEU A 51 -9.24 -3.70 2.06
CA LEU A 51 -8.13 -2.80 2.32
C LEU A 51 -6.77 -3.51 2.25
N SER A 52 -6.66 -4.73 2.78
CA SER A 52 -5.43 -5.52 2.70
C SER A 52 -5.01 -5.78 1.26
N ALA A 53 -5.97 -6.15 0.40
CA ALA A 53 -5.71 -6.39 -1.02
C ALA A 53 -5.35 -5.10 -1.76
N ALA A 54 -6.08 -4.00 -1.49
CA ALA A 54 -5.80 -2.69 -2.07
C ALA A 54 -4.38 -2.21 -1.72
N LYS A 55 -3.95 -2.38 -0.48
CA LYS A 55 -2.59 -2.05 -0.03
C LYS A 55 -1.51 -2.79 -0.81
N LEU A 56 -1.63 -4.12 -0.94
CA LEU A 56 -0.62 -4.93 -1.63
C LEU A 56 -0.52 -4.58 -3.10
N LEU A 57 -1.67 -4.53 -3.78
CA LEU A 57 -1.71 -4.14 -5.19
C LEU A 57 -1.13 -2.73 -5.40
N CYS A 58 -1.45 -1.79 -4.51
CA CYS A 58 -0.87 -0.44 -4.56
C CYS A 58 0.65 -0.47 -4.35
N ALA A 59 1.15 -1.18 -3.35
CA ALA A 59 2.58 -1.27 -3.06
C ALA A 59 3.37 -1.83 -4.25
N TRP A 60 2.79 -2.78 -5.00
CA TRP A 60 3.37 -3.37 -6.20
C TRP A 60 3.15 -2.55 -7.48
N GLY A 61 2.76 -1.27 -7.37
CA GLY A 61 2.59 -0.41 -8.53
C GLY A 61 1.35 -0.71 -9.40
N ILE A 62 0.35 -1.46 -8.90
CA ILE A 62 -0.87 -1.80 -9.65
C ILE A 62 -1.94 -0.71 -9.46
N ASP A 63 -2.34 -0.07 -10.56
CA ASP A 63 -3.26 1.09 -10.55
C ASP A 63 -4.63 0.78 -9.92
N GLU A 64 -5.16 -0.42 -10.12
CA GLU A 64 -6.44 -0.79 -9.49
C GLU A 64 -6.34 -0.84 -7.96
N GLY A 65 -5.19 -1.26 -7.43
CA GLY A 65 -4.90 -1.23 -6.00
C GLY A 65 -4.84 0.19 -5.46
N PHE A 66 -4.10 1.07 -6.14
CA PHE A 66 -4.03 2.50 -5.79
C PHE A 66 -5.43 3.14 -5.78
N LYS A 67 -6.22 2.92 -6.84
CA LYS A 67 -7.57 3.48 -6.94
C LYS A 67 -8.47 3.01 -5.79
N ALA A 68 -8.48 1.71 -5.49
CA ALA A 68 -9.28 1.15 -4.40
C ALA A 68 -8.83 1.69 -3.03
N LEU A 69 -7.51 1.77 -2.80
CA LEU A 69 -6.94 2.30 -1.57
C LEU A 69 -7.40 3.74 -1.30
N ILE A 70 -7.33 4.59 -2.33
CA ILE A 70 -7.77 5.98 -2.23
C ILE A 70 -9.28 6.07 -1.99
N GLN A 71 -10.09 5.28 -2.67
CA GLN A 71 -11.54 5.26 -2.45
C GLN A 71 -11.91 4.88 -1.01
N LEU A 72 -11.21 3.90 -0.43
CA LEU A 72 -11.38 3.50 0.97
C LEU A 72 -10.96 4.61 1.93
N TYR A 73 -9.83 5.25 1.66
CA TYR A 73 -9.31 6.37 2.47
C TYR A 73 -10.28 7.56 2.46
N GLU A 74 -10.75 7.99 1.28
CA GLU A 74 -11.69 9.09 1.12
C GLU A 74 -13.06 8.78 1.74
N ALA A 75 -13.48 7.52 1.76
CA ALA A 75 -14.69 7.06 2.42
C ALA A 75 -14.56 6.96 3.95
N GLY A 76 -13.39 7.26 4.53
CA GLY A 76 -13.12 7.11 5.97
C GLY A 76 -13.05 5.67 6.46
N LYS A 77 -12.99 4.69 5.55
CA LYS A 77 -13.01 3.25 5.88
C LYS A 77 -11.67 2.71 6.35
N THR A 78 -10.61 3.51 6.31
CA THR A 78 -9.27 3.13 6.75
C THR A 78 -9.00 3.43 8.23
N GLU A 79 -9.80 4.30 8.85
CA GLU A 79 -9.60 4.74 10.24
C GLU A 79 -9.70 3.58 11.23
N GLY A 80 -8.86 3.60 12.27
CA GLY A 80 -8.89 2.55 13.29
C GLY A 80 -8.30 1.20 12.88
N TYR A 81 -7.90 0.99 11.62
CA TYR A 81 -7.45 -0.31 11.09
C TYR A 81 -6.28 -0.94 11.87
N PHE A 82 -5.34 -0.14 12.38
CA PHE A 82 -4.18 -0.64 13.14
C PHE A 82 -4.29 -0.47 14.66
N THR A 83 -5.37 0.12 15.17
CA THR A 83 -5.53 0.41 16.61
C THR A 83 -5.46 -0.85 17.49
N HIS A 84 -5.78 -2.01 16.94
CA HIS A 84 -5.78 -3.29 17.65
C HIS A 84 -4.42 -4.01 17.68
N ARG A 85 -3.40 -3.60 16.91
CA ARG A 85 -2.12 -4.34 16.82
C ARG A 85 -1.05 -3.91 17.83
N LEU A 86 -1.07 -2.67 18.33
CA LEU A 86 0.01 -2.13 19.18
C LEU A 86 -0.51 -1.18 20.28
N HIS A 87 -1.27 -1.70 21.25
CA HIS A 87 -1.61 -0.97 22.49
C HIS A 87 -2.21 0.44 22.30
N GLY A 88 -3.11 0.63 21.33
CA GLY A 88 -3.76 1.93 21.07
C GLY A 88 -2.97 2.90 20.18
N TYR A 89 -1.83 2.48 19.63
CA TYR A 89 -1.15 3.20 18.56
C TYR A 89 -1.95 3.06 17.25
N GLU A 90 -2.45 4.18 16.73
CA GLU A 90 -3.06 4.26 15.41
C GLU A 90 -1.99 4.50 14.35
N GLY A 91 -1.37 3.42 13.85
CA GLY A 91 -0.34 3.49 12.80
C GLY A 91 -0.88 3.53 11.36
N THR A 92 -2.15 3.85 11.17
CA THR A 92 -2.81 3.82 9.86
C THR A 92 -2.20 4.83 8.89
N ALA A 93 -1.92 6.05 9.36
CA ALA A 93 -1.37 7.08 8.50
C ALA A 93 0.02 6.70 7.99
N GLU A 94 0.87 6.14 8.86
CA GLU A 94 2.21 5.66 8.54
C GLU A 94 2.18 4.50 7.55
N GLN A 95 1.27 3.54 7.73
CA GLN A 95 1.12 2.42 6.80
C GLN A 95 0.65 2.86 5.41
N LEU A 96 -0.33 3.75 5.35
CA LEU A 96 -0.81 4.29 4.06
C LEU A 96 0.28 5.10 3.38
N LEU A 97 1.03 5.90 4.14
CA LEU A 97 2.13 6.68 3.61
C LEU A 97 3.22 5.78 3.03
N TRP A 98 3.59 4.70 3.73
CA TRP A 98 4.54 3.71 3.22
C TRP A 98 4.09 3.10 1.89
N VAL A 99 2.84 2.65 1.80
CA VAL A 99 2.29 2.03 0.58
C VAL A 99 2.30 2.99 -0.61
N LEU A 100 2.00 4.28 -0.39
CA LEU A 100 2.07 5.28 -1.46
C LEU A 100 3.49 5.53 -1.95
N LEU A 101 4.49 5.45 -1.05
CA LEU A 101 5.90 5.55 -1.43
C LEU A 101 6.36 4.34 -2.24
N CYS A 102 5.97 3.12 -1.85
CA CYS A 102 6.20 1.91 -2.63
C CYS A 102 5.60 2.04 -4.04
N TYR A 103 4.34 2.49 -4.14
CA TYR A 103 3.68 2.72 -5.43
C TYR A 103 4.47 3.64 -6.35
N GLN A 104 4.95 4.79 -5.86
CA GLN A 104 5.79 5.68 -6.66
C GLN A 104 7.11 5.00 -7.07
N SER A 105 7.82 4.37 -6.13
CA SER A 105 9.10 3.71 -6.38
C SER A 105 8.97 2.63 -7.47
N THR A 106 7.98 1.76 -7.36
CA THR A 106 7.73 0.72 -8.37
C THR A 106 7.36 1.31 -9.73
N LYS A 107 6.66 2.46 -9.75
CA LYS A 107 6.36 3.16 -11.01
C LYS A 107 7.60 3.80 -11.65
N GLU A 108 8.50 4.36 -10.84
CA GLU A 108 9.78 4.90 -11.30
C GLU A 108 10.67 3.84 -11.94
N GLU A 109 10.68 2.62 -11.39
CA GLU A 109 11.41 1.48 -11.96
C GLU A 109 10.90 1.07 -13.34
N ILE A 110 9.61 1.29 -13.63
CA ILE A 110 9.03 1.05 -14.96
C ILE A 110 9.48 2.13 -15.95
N SER A 111 9.35 3.41 -15.58
CA SER A 111 9.87 4.55 -16.34
C SER A 111 9.84 5.85 -15.53
N GLU A 112 10.68 6.82 -15.92
CA GLU A 112 10.67 8.18 -15.37
C GLU A 112 9.27 8.83 -15.49
N GLU A 113 8.63 8.74 -16.65
CA GLU A 113 7.27 9.28 -16.88
C GLU A 113 6.22 8.63 -15.96
N ALA A 114 6.29 7.31 -15.76
CA ALA A 114 5.37 6.61 -14.87
C ALA A 114 5.58 7.03 -13.41
N GLY A 115 6.84 7.21 -12.99
CA GLY A 115 7.22 7.73 -11.69
C GLY A 115 6.70 9.14 -11.43
N GLU A 116 6.94 10.08 -12.34
CA GLU A 116 6.45 11.46 -12.23
C GLU A 116 4.92 11.52 -12.13
N LYS A 117 4.23 10.71 -12.93
CA LYS A 117 2.77 10.62 -12.89
C LYS A 117 2.30 10.06 -11.54
N ALA A 118 2.94 9.02 -11.03
CA ALA A 118 2.61 8.44 -9.72
C ALA A 118 2.83 9.46 -8.59
N GLN A 119 3.96 10.16 -8.59
CA GLN A 119 4.29 11.22 -7.65
C GLN A 119 3.21 12.31 -7.64
N GLN A 120 2.76 12.77 -8.81
CA GLN A 120 1.67 13.75 -8.93
C GLN A 120 0.35 13.22 -8.37
N GLN A 121 0.02 11.93 -8.62
CA GLN A 121 -1.19 11.30 -8.12
C GLN A 121 -1.21 11.16 -6.59
N ILE A 122 -0.09 10.78 -5.97
CA ILE A 122 -0.04 10.54 -4.53
C ILE A 122 0.15 11.82 -3.71
N ARG A 123 0.71 12.89 -4.31
CA ARG A 123 1.03 14.17 -3.65
C ARG A 123 -0.08 14.72 -2.72
N PRO A 124 -1.36 14.83 -3.13
CA PRO A 124 -2.40 15.35 -2.23
C PRO A 124 -2.60 14.45 -0.99
N TYR A 125 -2.56 13.14 -1.16
CA TYR A 125 -2.77 12.18 -0.06
C TYR A 125 -1.56 12.13 0.87
N VAL A 126 -0.34 12.18 0.32
CA VAL A 126 0.90 12.29 1.10
C VAL A 126 0.85 13.54 2.00
N LYS A 127 0.43 14.70 1.47
CA LYS A 127 0.28 15.93 2.27
C LYS A 127 -0.73 15.78 3.42
N GLN A 128 -1.85 15.09 3.20
CA GLN A 128 -2.85 14.86 4.24
C GLN A 128 -2.37 13.85 5.29
N LEU A 129 -1.79 12.73 4.86
CA LEU A 129 -1.31 11.68 5.76
C LEU A 129 -0.16 12.16 6.65
N LEU A 130 0.74 13.00 6.13
CA LEU A 130 1.81 13.63 6.91
C LEU A 130 1.32 14.50 8.07
N GLN A 131 0.09 15.01 8.01
CA GLN A 131 -0.50 15.75 9.14
C GLN A 131 -1.07 14.82 10.22
N LYS A 132 -1.26 13.52 9.88
CA LYS A 132 -1.86 12.51 10.75
C LYS A 132 -0.84 11.54 11.36
N VAL A 133 0.36 11.41 10.78
CA VAL A 133 1.42 10.56 11.34
C VAL A 133 1.91 11.08 12.69
N HIS A 134 2.33 10.16 13.56
CA HIS A 134 2.79 10.50 14.89
C HIS A 134 4.11 11.29 14.90
N ASN A 135 5.03 10.95 14.00
CA ASN A 135 6.34 11.60 13.91
C ASN A 135 6.66 12.04 12.47
N PRO A 136 6.12 13.19 12.01
CA PRO A 136 6.28 13.65 10.62
C PRO A 136 7.74 13.93 10.24
N GLU A 137 8.60 14.26 11.21
CA GLU A 137 10.03 14.51 10.97
C GLU A 137 10.76 13.28 10.41
N GLN A 138 10.35 12.07 10.83
CA GLN A 138 10.93 10.82 10.31
C GLN A 138 10.61 10.60 8.83
N TRP A 139 9.51 11.19 8.35
CA TRP A 139 9.03 11.01 6.99
C TRP A 139 9.57 12.05 6.00
N LYS A 140 10.07 13.19 6.50
CA LYS A 140 10.52 14.32 5.67
C LYS A 140 11.44 13.90 4.52
N LYS A 141 12.47 13.10 4.81
CA LYS A 141 13.45 12.67 3.81
C LYS A 141 12.86 11.83 2.66
N TYR A 142 11.73 11.16 2.89
CA TYR A 142 11.07 10.33 1.88
C TYR A 142 10.04 11.12 1.07
N VAL A 143 9.45 12.15 1.66
CA VAL A 143 8.34 12.89 1.07
C VAL A 143 8.73 14.26 0.51
N GLU A 144 9.92 14.77 0.82
CA GLU A 144 10.38 16.11 0.43
C GLU A 144 10.29 16.34 -1.08
N GLY A 145 10.75 15.37 -1.89
CA GLY A 145 10.62 15.43 -3.35
C GLY A 145 9.16 15.40 -3.83
N ILE A 146 8.25 14.81 -3.06
CA ILE A 146 6.83 14.64 -3.42
C ILE A 146 6.02 15.90 -3.10
N ILE A 147 6.30 16.55 -1.98
CA ILE A 147 5.48 17.67 -1.46
C ILE A 147 5.82 19.03 -2.07
N ASN A 148 7.06 19.21 -2.53
CA ASN A 148 7.59 20.43 -3.15
C ASN A 148 7.17 20.53 -4.62
#